data_AF-A0A7S2D083-F1
#
_entry.id   AF-A0A7S2D083-F1
#
_cell.length_a   1.000
_cell.length_b   1.000
_cell.length_c   1.000
_cell.angle_alpha   90.00
_cell.angle_beta   90.00
_cell.angle_gamma   90.00
#
_symmetry.space_group_name_H-M   'P 1'
#
loop_
_entity.id
_entity.type
_entity.pdbx_description
1 polymer ?
#
loop_
_entity_poly.entity_id
_entity_poly.type
_entity_poly.pdbx_seq_one_letter_code
_entity_poly.pdbx_strand_id
1 'polypeptide(L)'
;TEVPRLTVDVIDTVLKRKVLGRIEIINSLHTQLQFMESQLRECPGADIDAAHLQKAFALLVAQVKNKMQASSQKFQQNLSRMRQRFTTDVSEAANEGRQSLRSQAAHFGIKTDVRHHARYKALIVRDGCYDGYDIAESVGRPMVGSLDKHWINLFHAFPVVAGELLEEVQASVEKLNGDFAVKLSNSPGLKELAQSRGSATANQLRSKLKEVLGVFVESLQELRSGYDDEITDNLRAQVGSHLREAKMESGTGSFARRKESVTDNLPRVNFAYPETIPSKRVASVDECFRRTSKKMTLAATSLVDSCYADFWQKQLDTSEHERRTKNTLREGLEPKVEETLAALENCKSMMPASVASA
;
A
#
# COMPACT_ATOMS: atom_id res chain seq x y z
N THR A 1 30.40 32.78 -94.97
CA THR A 1 29.05 32.24 -94.64
C THR A 1 28.98 31.59 -93.25
N GLU A 2 29.99 31.70 -92.38
CA GLU A 2 30.07 30.95 -91.11
C GLU A 2 29.76 31.75 -89.83
N VAL A 3 29.75 33.10 -89.91
CA VAL A 3 29.54 33.99 -88.75
C VAL A 3 28.18 33.78 -88.06
N PRO A 4 27.04 33.55 -88.76
CA PRO A 4 25.75 33.33 -88.10
C PRO A 4 25.71 32.03 -87.28
N ARG A 5 26.37 30.95 -87.74
CA ARG A 5 26.38 29.65 -87.05
C ARG A 5 27.21 29.67 -85.77
N LEU A 6 28.38 30.30 -85.81
CA LEU A 6 29.22 30.54 -84.63
C LEU A 6 28.51 31.37 -83.55
N THR A 7 27.68 32.34 -83.96
CA THR A 7 26.93 33.18 -83.01
C THR A 7 25.83 32.35 -82.31
N VAL A 8 25.15 31.46 -83.04
CA VAL A 8 24.15 30.54 -82.49
C VAL A 8 24.79 29.53 -81.53
N ASP A 9 25.92 28.91 -81.88
CA ASP A 9 26.61 27.94 -81.02
C ASP A 9 27.12 28.56 -79.71
N VAL A 10 27.62 29.80 -79.76
CA VAL A 10 28.06 30.54 -78.56
C VAL A 10 26.87 30.90 -77.67
N ILE A 11 25.76 31.35 -78.26
CA ILE A 11 24.52 31.66 -77.52
C ILE A 11 23.96 30.39 -76.86
N ASP A 12 23.89 29.27 -77.59
CA ASP A 12 23.42 27.99 -77.08
C ASP A 12 24.30 27.45 -75.96
N THR A 13 25.63 27.61 -76.06
CA THR A 13 26.57 27.18 -75.02
C THR A 13 26.43 28.02 -73.74
N VAL A 14 26.23 29.34 -73.87
CA VAL A 14 26.01 30.24 -72.72
C VAL A 14 24.65 29.96 -72.07
N LEU A 15 23.60 29.75 -72.87
CA LEU A 15 22.28 29.36 -72.37
C LEU A 15 22.33 28.00 -71.67
N LYS A 16 23.02 27.01 -72.23
CA LYS A 16 23.24 25.69 -71.63
C LYS A 16 23.92 25.78 -70.27
N ARG A 17 25.01 26.55 -70.13
CA ARG A 17 25.67 26.77 -68.83
C ARG A 17 24.74 27.42 -67.80
N LYS A 18 23.94 28.41 -68.22
CA LYS A 18 22.97 29.06 -67.34
C LYS A 18 21.85 28.12 -66.89
N VAL A 19 21.33 27.28 -67.78
CA VAL A 19 20.30 26.29 -67.46
C VAL A 19 20.85 25.20 -66.53
N LEU A 20 22.04 24.67 -66.81
CA LEU A 20 22.70 23.69 -65.93
C LEU A 20 22.97 24.25 -64.53
N GLY A 21 23.48 25.48 -64.42
CA GLY A 21 23.67 26.12 -63.12
C GLY A 21 22.36 26.34 -62.37
N ARG A 22 21.24 26.62 -63.06
CA ARG A 22 19.90 26.69 -62.45
C ARG A 22 19.41 25.33 -61.98
N ILE A 23 19.61 24.28 -62.77
CA ILE A 23 19.26 22.90 -62.41
C ILE A 23 20.03 22.49 -61.15
N GLU A 24 21.33 22.76 -61.06
CA GLU A 24 22.15 22.44 -59.87
C GLU A 24 21.62 23.15 -58.61
N ILE A 25 21.28 24.43 -58.70
CA ILE A 25 20.73 25.20 -57.57
C ILE A 25 19.36 24.64 -57.15
N ILE A 26 18.44 24.42 -58.09
CA ILE A 26 17.10 23.89 -57.80
C ILE A 26 17.20 22.47 -57.22
N ASN A 27 18.10 21.64 -57.73
CA ASN A 27 18.33 20.28 -57.25
C ASN A 27 18.90 20.27 -55.82
N SER A 28 19.85 21.17 -55.54
CA SER A 28 20.40 21.35 -54.19
C SER A 28 19.30 21.79 -53.21
N LEU A 29 18.46 22.74 -53.60
CA LEU A 29 17.36 23.24 -52.79
C LEU A 29 16.28 22.17 -52.54
N HIS A 30 15.93 21.40 -53.58
CA HIS A 30 15.02 20.27 -53.45
C HIS A 30 15.55 19.20 -52.48
N THR A 31 16.84 18.87 -52.57
CA THR A 31 17.50 17.90 -51.66
C THR A 31 17.48 18.39 -50.21
N GLN A 32 17.74 19.68 -49.98
CA GLN A 32 17.66 20.28 -48.64
C GLN A 32 16.23 20.24 -48.08
N LEU A 33 15.22 20.55 -48.90
CA LEU A 33 13.82 20.50 -48.47
C LEU A 33 13.38 19.06 -48.15
N GLN A 34 13.77 18.07 -48.96
CA GLN A 34 13.52 16.65 -48.66
C GLN A 34 14.19 16.20 -47.36
N PHE A 35 15.41 16.68 -47.10
CA PHE A 35 16.10 16.39 -45.83
C PHE A 35 15.38 17.04 -44.63
N MET A 36 14.88 18.26 -44.77
CA MET A 36 14.08 18.90 -43.72
C MET A 36 12.76 18.14 -43.50
N GLU A 37 12.12 17.68 -44.57
CA GLU A 37 10.90 16.87 -44.49
C GLU A 37 11.14 15.53 -43.79
N SER A 38 12.24 14.85 -44.11
CA SER A 38 12.60 13.59 -43.45
C SER A 38 12.91 13.81 -41.98
N GLN A 39 13.60 14.89 -41.58
CA GLN A 39 13.79 15.21 -40.15
C GLN A 39 12.49 15.47 -39.40
N LEU A 40 11.48 16.05 -40.07
CA LEU A 40 10.14 16.25 -39.50
C LEU A 40 9.35 14.93 -39.39
N ARG A 41 9.66 13.91 -40.21
CA ARG A 41 9.00 12.58 -40.23
C ARG A 41 9.73 11.52 -39.37
N GLU A 42 11.06 11.54 -39.31
CA GLU A 42 11.91 10.40 -38.94
C GLU A 42 12.74 10.60 -37.66
N CYS A 43 12.45 11.60 -36.82
CA CYS A 43 13.06 11.71 -35.49
C CYS A 43 12.11 11.26 -34.35
N PRO A 44 11.73 9.97 -34.26
CA PRO A 44 10.89 9.44 -33.17
C PRO A 44 11.58 9.49 -31.80
N GLY A 45 12.90 9.75 -31.75
CA GLY A 45 13.64 9.99 -30.51
C GLY A 45 13.65 11.45 -30.04
N ALA A 46 13.21 12.39 -30.88
CA ALA A 46 13.13 13.81 -30.53
C ALA A 46 11.75 14.19 -29.96
N ASP A 47 10.70 13.47 -30.34
CA ASP A 47 9.32 13.77 -29.90
C ASP A 47 8.97 13.00 -28.64
N ILE A 48 8.55 13.73 -27.61
CA ILE A 48 8.03 13.14 -26.39
C ILE A 48 6.58 12.71 -26.65
N ASP A 49 6.32 11.41 -26.77
CA ASP A 49 4.95 10.86 -26.70
C ASP A 49 4.51 10.78 -25.23
N ALA A 50 4.00 11.92 -24.72
CA ALA A 50 3.55 12.04 -23.34
C ALA A 50 2.42 11.07 -23.00
N ALA A 51 1.53 10.75 -23.95
CA ALA A 51 0.44 9.80 -23.74
C ALA A 51 0.95 8.37 -23.58
N HIS A 52 1.93 7.97 -24.40
CA HIS A 52 2.61 6.68 -24.25
C HIS A 52 3.36 6.59 -22.90
N LEU A 53 4.09 7.64 -22.50
CA LEU A 53 4.78 7.69 -21.22
C LEU A 53 3.81 7.63 -20.03
N GLN A 54 2.67 8.34 -20.10
CA GLN A 54 1.64 8.31 -19.07
C GLN A 54 1.03 6.90 -18.93
N LYS A 55 0.75 6.23 -20.05
CA LYS A 55 0.27 4.84 -20.04
C LYS A 55 1.31 3.89 -19.45
N ALA A 56 2.58 4.06 -19.81
CA ALA A 56 3.68 3.28 -19.26
C ALA A 56 3.86 3.49 -17.75
N PHE A 57 3.65 4.71 -17.25
CA PHE A 57 3.66 5.03 -15.83
C PHE A 57 2.46 4.43 -15.10
N ALA A 58 1.25 4.56 -15.65
CA ALA A 58 0.05 3.97 -15.06
C ALA A 58 0.17 2.45 -14.89
N LEU A 59 0.83 1.76 -15.83
CA LEU A 59 1.16 0.34 -15.70
C LEU A 59 2.11 0.06 -14.53
N LEU A 60 3.14 0.91 -14.31
CA LEU A 60 4.04 0.78 -13.16
C LEU A 60 3.29 1.02 -11.84
N VAL A 61 2.43 2.05 -11.77
CA VAL A 61 1.59 2.33 -10.61
C VAL A 61 0.68 1.14 -10.29
N ALA A 62 0.05 0.54 -11.31
CA ALA A 62 -0.79 -0.65 -11.13
C ALA A 62 0.01 -1.86 -10.60
N GLN A 63 1.21 -2.09 -11.14
CA GLN A 63 2.10 -3.16 -10.65
C GLN A 63 2.49 -2.95 -9.19
N VAL A 64 2.85 -1.73 -8.81
CA VAL A 64 3.21 -1.40 -7.42
C VAL A 64 2.02 -1.50 -6.49
N LYS A 65 0.83 -1.05 -6.90
CA LYS A 65 -0.42 -1.25 -6.16
C LYS A 65 -0.68 -2.72 -5.88
N ASN A 66 -0.57 -3.57 -6.90
CA ASN A 66 -0.77 -5.02 -6.73
C ASN A 66 0.28 -5.62 -5.79
N LYS A 67 1.54 -5.18 -5.88
CA LYS A 67 2.61 -5.62 -4.98
C LYS A 67 2.33 -5.22 -3.52
N MET A 68 1.95 -3.97 -3.26
CA MET A 68 1.59 -3.49 -1.92
C MET A 68 0.39 -4.24 -1.34
N GLN A 69 -0.61 -4.55 -2.16
CA GLN A 69 -1.76 -5.37 -1.75
C GLN A 69 -1.33 -6.80 -1.39
N ALA A 70 -0.47 -7.43 -2.20
CA ALA A 70 0.07 -8.75 -1.93
C ALA A 70 0.89 -8.78 -0.63
N SER A 71 1.74 -7.77 -0.41
CA SER A 71 2.48 -7.58 0.84
C SER A 71 1.53 -7.45 2.04
N SER A 72 0.52 -6.58 1.95
CA SER A 72 -0.51 -6.44 2.99
C SER A 72 -1.19 -7.78 3.30
N GLN A 73 -1.54 -8.57 2.29
CA GLN A 73 -2.18 -9.88 2.48
C GLN A 73 -1.24 -10.87 3.15
N LYS A 74 0.04 -10.90 2.76
CA LYS A 74 1.06 -11.75 3.38
C LYS A 74 1.20 -11.45 4.88
N PHE A 75 1.30 -10.17 5.25
CA PHE A 75 1.39 -9.78 6.65
C PHE A 75 0.10 -10.08 7.43
N GLN A 76 -1.08 -9.87 6.84
CA GLN A 76 -2.36 -10.27 7.43
C GLN A 76 -2.43 -11.78 7.70
N GLN A 77 -1.96 -12.61 6.77
CA GLN A 77 -1.91 -14.06 6.96
C GLN A 77 -0.98 -14.46 8.11
N ASN A 78 0.17 -13.79 8.26
CA ASN A 78 1.08 -14.04 9.38
C ASN A 78 0.42 -13.69 10.73
N LEU A 79 -0.22 -12.53 10.82
CA LEU A 79 -0.96 -12.11 12.03
C LEU A 79 -2.14 -13.05 12.33
N SER A 80 -2.85 -13.49 11.30
CA SER A 80 -3.95 -14.47 11.43
C SER A 80 -3.47 -15.80 12.03
N ARG A 81 -2.29 -16.29 11.63
CA ARG A 81 -1.70 -17.51 12.21
C ARG A 81 -1.33 -17.31 13.68
N MET A 82 -0.77 -16.15 14.04
CA MET A 82 -0.47 -15.84 15.44
C MET A 82 -1.75 -15.74 16.28
N ARG A 83 -2.81 -15.12 15.75
CA ARG A 83 -4.13 -15.06 16.39
C ARG A 83 -4.73 -16.45 16.61
N GLN A 84 -4.62 -17.35 15.62
CA GLN A 84 -5.13 -18.72 15.76
C GLN A 84 -4.42 -19.45 16.90
N ARG A 85 -3.09 -19.37 16.97
CA ARG A 85 -2.31 -19.94 18.07
C ARG A 85 -2.73 -19.35 19.41
N PHE A 86 -2.82 -18.02 19.50
CA PHE A 86 -3.26 -17.33 20.71
C PHE A 86 -4.66 -17.77 21.15
N THR A 87 -5.58 -18.04 20.22
CA THR A 87 -6.93 -18.51 20.56
C THR A 87 -6.90 -19.92 21.17
N THR A 88 -6.01 -20.79 20.70
CA THR A 88 -5.76 -22.09 21.33
C THR A 88 -5.21 -21.91 22.74
N ASP A 89 -4.19 -21.05 22.91
CA ASP A 89 -3.56 -20.76 24.20
C ASP A 89 -4.60 -20.23 25.22
N VAL A 90 -5.53 -19.37 24.78
CA VAL A 90 -6.66 -18.86 25.59
C VAL A 90 -7.58 -19.97 26.08
N SER A 91 -7.87 -20.97 25.25
CA SER A 91 -8.70 -22.10 25.66
C SER A 91 -8.00 -23.03 26.66
N GLU A 92 -6.69 -23.23 26.48
CA GLU A 92 -5.84 -23.98 27.43
C GLU A 92 -5.76 -23.25 28.79
N ALA A 93 -5.49 -21.94 28.79
CA ALA A 93 -5.50 -21.11 30.00
C ALA A 93 -6.85 -21.12 30.72
N ALA A 94 -7.95 -21.05 29.98
CA ALA A 94 -9.29 -21.17 30.54
C ALA A 94 -9.53 -22.56 31.17
N ASN A 95 -9.00 -23.63 30.58
CA ASN A 95 -9.06 -24.97 31.17
C ASN A 95 -8.26 -25.07 32.49
N GLU A 96 -7.08 -24.47 32.56
CA GLU A 96 -6.30 -24.41 33.81
C GLU A 96 -7.06 -23.64 34.90
N GLY A 97 -7.66 -22.49 34.56
CA GLY A 97 -8.54 -21.73 35.45
C GLY A 97 -9.72 -22.57 35.96
N ARG A 98 -10.40 -23.32 35.06
CA ARG A 98 -11.48 -24.27 35.40
C ARG A 98 -11.01 -25.32 36.41
N GLN A 99 -9.83 -25.92 36.20
CA GLN A 99 -9.28 -26.95 37.09
C GLN A 99 -8.91 -26.37 38.47
N SER A 100 -8.28 -25.19 38.48
CA SER A 100 -7.95 -24.47 39.71
C SER A 100 -9.21 -24.20 40.55
N LEU A 101 -10.27 -23.68 39.92
CA LEU A 101 -11.52 -23.39 40.61
C LEU A 101 -12.18 -24.65 41.20
N ARG A 102 -12.15 -25.77 40.48
CA ARG A 102 -12.66 -27.06 40.99
C ARG A 102 -11.89 -27.52 42.24
N SER A 103 -10.57 -27.42 42.21
CA SER A 103 -9.71 -27.76 43.35
C SER A 103 -9.98 -26.86 44.56
N GLN A 104 -10.14 -25.56 44.32
CA GLN A 104 -10.47 -24.57 45.35
C GLN A 104 -11.87 -24.78 45.93
N ALA A 105 -12.89 -25.04 45.10
CA ALA A 105 -14.23 -25.34 45.55
C ALA A 105 -14.25 -26.56 46.49
N ALA A 106 -13.52 -27.63 46.16
CA ALA A 106 -13.38 -28.79 47.03
C ALA A 106 -12.66 -28.46 48.35
N HIS A 107 -11.65 -27.58 48.32
CA HIS A 107 -10.97 -27.10 49.54
C HIS A 107 -11.92 -26.32 50.46
N PHE A 108 -12.67 -25.35 49.92
CA PHE A 108 -13.61 -24.53 50.69
C PHE A 108 -14.85 -25.30 51.15
N GLY A 109 -15.28 -26.29 50.39
CA GLY A 109 -16.48 -27.07 50.67
C GLY A 109 -16.28 -28.25 51.62
N ILE A 110 -15.17 -28.98 51.52
CA ILE A 110 -14.96 -30.23 52.27
C ILE A 110 -13.91 -30.04 53.38
N LYS A 111 -12.80 -29.35 53.10
CA LYS A 111 -11.59 -29.37 53.96
C LYS A 111 -11.54 -28.29 55.05
N THR A 112 -12.41 -27.28 55.03
CA THR A 112 -12.44 -26.28 56.11
C THR A 112 -13.13 -26.83 57.36
N ASP A 113 -12.37 -26.87 58.46
CA ASP A 113 -12.82 -27.33 59.78
C ASP A 113 -14.01 -26.49 60.31
N VAL A 114 -14.91 -27.15 61.04
CA VAL A 114 -16.21 -26.63 61.52
C VAL A 114 -16.05 -25.41 62.44
N ARG A 115 -14.83 -25.18 62.95
CA ARG A 115 -14.45 -24.10 63.87
C ARG A 115 -14.41 -22.71 63.22
N HIS A 116 -14.51 -22.59 61.90
CA HIS A 116 -14.37 -21.33 61.17
C HIS A 116 -15.68 -20.78 60.57
N HIS A 117 -16.82 -20.99 61.23
CA HIS A 117 -18.14 -20.54 60.78
C HIS A 117 -18.19 -19.06 60.36
N ALA A 118 -17.56 -18.16 61.12
CA ALA A 118 -17.52 -16.73 60.80
C ALA A 118 -16.76 -16.42 59.49
N ARG A 119 -15.66 -17.14 59.22
CA ARG A 119 -14.85 -16.99 58.00
C ARG A 119 -15.59 -17.53 56.78
N TYR A 120 -16.26 -18.65 56.95
CA TYR A 120 -17.08 -19.25 55.90
C TYR A 120 -18.32 -18.40 55.55
N LYS A 121 -18.94 -17.80 56.57
CA LYS A 121 -20.01 -16.81 56.36
C LYS A 121 -19.48 -15.58 55.62
N ALA A 122 -18.26 -15.12 55.91
CA ALA A 122 -17.64 -14.00 55.20
C ALA A 122 -17.39 -14.30 53.72
N LEU A 123 -16.93 -15.51 53.37
CA LEU A 123 -16.80 -15.98 51.98
C LEU A 123 -18.09 -15.80 51.18
N ILE A 124 -19.21 -16.20 51.78
CA ILE A 124 -20.53 -16.16 51.15
C ILE A 124 -21.08 -14.74 51.11
N VAL A 125 -20.96 -13.97 52.19
CA VAL A 125 -21.49 -12.61 52.27
C VAL A 125 -20.71 -11.63 51.39
N ARG A 126 -19.40 -11.84 51.22
CA ARG A 126 -18.49 -10.99 50.43
C ARG A 126 -18.19 -11.56 49.04
N ASP A 127 -19.14 -12.27 48.44
CA ASP A 127 -19.09 -12.70 47.02
C ASP A 127 -17.81 -13.45 46.60
N GLY A 128 -17.27 -14.29 47.48
CA GLY A 128 -16.08 -15.09 47.19
C GLY A 128 -14.81 -14.64 47.88
N CYS A 129 -14.86 -13.65 48.79
CA CYS A 129 -13.69 -13.26 49.59
C CYS A 129 -13.53 -14.08 50.89
N TYR A 130 -12.51 -14.93 50.97
CA TYR A 130 -12.17 -15.74 52.15
C TYR A 130 -10.84 -15.30 52.76
N ASP A 131 -10.84 -14.83 54.01
CA ASP A 131 -9.63 -14.43 54.75
C ASP A 131 -8.74 -13.39 54.04
N GLY A 132 -9.35 -12.50 53.27
CA GLY A 132 -8.64 -11.51 52.45
C GLY A 132 -8.25 -11.99 51.05
N TYR A 133 -8.52 -13.26 50.70
CA TYR A 133 -8.34 -13.82 49.37
C TYR A 133 -9.62 -13.73 48.55
N ASP A 134 -9.56 -13.10 47.38
CA ASP A 134 -10.64 -13.11 46.39
C ASP A 134 -10.54 -14.37 45.52
N ILE A 135 -11.56 -15.23 45.57
CA ILE A 135 -11.62 -16.44 44.74
C ILE A 135 -11.57 -16.09 43.25
N ALA A 136 -12.21 -15.02 42.79
CA ALA A 136 -12.19 -14.63 41.39
C ALA A 136 -10.76 -14.25 40.95
N GLU A 137 -10.03 -13.51 41.79
CA GLU A 137 -8.62 -13.19 41.53
C GLU A 137 -7.75 -14.45 41.56
N SER A 138 -7.97 -15.35 42.52
CA SER A 138 -7.21 -16.59 42.66
C SER A 138 -7.42 -17.56 41.49
N VAL A 139 -8.61 -17.57 40.93
CA VAL A 139 -9.01 -18.38 39.76
C VAL A 139 -8.59 -17.73 38.44
N GLY A 140 -8.68 -16.40 38.37
CA GLY A 140 -8.25 -15.61 37.23
C GLY A 140 -6.74 -15.60 37.08
N ARG A 141 -5.97 -15.62 38.18
CA ARG A 141 -4.50 -15.51 38.15
C ARG A 141 -3.79 -16.59 37.33
N PRO A 142 -4.12 -17.89 37.41
CA PRO A 142 -3.56 -18.91 36.50
C PRO A 142 -3.90 -18.64 35.03
N MET A 143 -5.12 -18.18 34.74
CA MET A 143 -5.56 -17.87 33.38
C MET A 143 -4.85 -16.63 32.81
N VAL A 144 -4.73 -15.56 33.61
CA VAL A 144 -4.01 -14.34 33.20
C VAL A 144 -2.51 -14.62 33.10
N GLY A 145 -1.92 -15.33 34.07
CA GLY A 145 -0.49 -15.63 34.09
C GLY A 145 -0.03 -16.54 32.94
N SER A 146 -0.86 -17.50 32.52
CA SER A 146 -0.58 -18.33 31.34
C SER A 146 -0.68 -17.54 30.04
N LEU A 147 -1.55 -16.51 29.99
CA LEU A 147 -1.75 -15.69 28.79
C LEU A 147 -0.82 -14.50 28.66
N ASP A 148 -0.36 -13.92 29.77
CA ASP A 148 0.40 -12.66 29.78
C ASP A 148 1.60 -12.68 28.84
N LYS A 149 2.38 -13.76 28.85
CA LYS A 149 3.54 -13.89 27.96
C LYS A 149 3.12 -13.87 26.48
N HIS A 150 2.06 -14.59 26.14
CA HIS A 150 1.55 -14.70 24.77
C HIS A 150 0.90 -13.39 24.31
N TRP A 151 0.16 -12.75 25.21
CA TRP A 151 -0.44 -11.43 25.03
C TRP A 151 0.61 -10.37 24.75
N ILE A 152 1.63 -10.25 25.61
CA ILE A 152 2.74 -9.31 25.46
C ILE A 152 3.44 -9.54 24.12
N ASN A 153 3.82 -10.78 23.82
CA ASN A 153 4.51 -11.11 22.56
C ASN A 153 3.68 -10.72 21.33
N LEU A 154 2.38 -10.99 21.36
CA LEU A 154 1.48 -10.69 20.25
C LEU A 154 1.36 -9.17 20.04
N PHE A 155 1.14 -8.40 21.11
CA PHE A 155 1.03 -6.93 21.05
C PHE A 155 2.36 -6.24 20.72
N HIS A 156 3.50 -6.88 20.97
CA HIS A 156 4.80 -6.42 20.46
C HIS A 156 5.01 -6.76 18.97
N ALA A 157 4.44 -7.86 18.47
CA ALA A 157 4.58 -8.25 17.07
C ALA A 157 3.79 -7.36 16.10
N PHE A 158 2.58 -6.92 16.47
CA PHE A 158 1.73 -6.11 15.58
C PHE A 158 2.38 -4.80 15.10
N PRO A 159 2.98 -3.95 15.97
CA PRO A 159 3.69 -2.74 15.54
C PRO A 159 4.89 -3.05 14.62
N VAL A 160 5.62 -4.13 14.91
CA VAL A 160 6.79 -4.54 14.11
C VAL A 160 6.35 -4.90 12.69
N VAL A 161 5.33 -5.75 12.58
CA VAL A 161 4.76 -6.16 11.28
C VAL A 161 4.19 -4.96 10.50
N ALA A 162 3.57 -4.00 11.19
CA ALA A 162 3.08 -2.78 10.55
C ALA A 162 4.22 -1.86 10.08
N GLY A 163 5.33 -1.80 10.83
CA GLY A 163 6.56 -1.13 10.43
C GLY A 163 7.21 -1.77 9.20
N GLU A 164 7.29 -3.10 9.16
CA GLU A 164 7.79 -3.84 7.99
C GLU A 164 6.95 -3.57 6.73
N LEU A 165 5.62 -3.54 6.85
CA LEU A 165 4.74 -3.17 5.75
C LEU A 165 4.99 -1.73 5.26
N LEU A 166 5.21 -0.78 6.18
CA LEU A 166 5.53 0.60 5.84
C LEU A 166 6.81 0.67 5.00
N GLU A 167 7.87 -0.02 5.42
CA GLU A 167 9.15 -0.05 4.70
C GLU A 167 8.99 -0.73 3.33
N GLU A 168 8.22 -1.81 3.21
CA GLU A 168 7.93 -2.46 1.91
C GLU A 168 7.13 -1.56 0.96
N VAL A 169 6.17 -0.79 1.47
CA VAL A 169 5.39 0.20 0.71
C VAL A 169 6.32 1.32 0.22
N GLN A 170 7.16 1.86 1.10
CA GLN A 170 8.12 2.92 0.75
C GLN A 170 9.10 2.44 -0.33
N ALA A 171 9.73 1.28 -0.13
CA ALA A 171 10.67 0.69 -1.09
C ALA A 171 10.01 0.41 -2.45
N SER A 172 8.72 0.07 -2.47
CA SER A 172 7.99 -0.16 -3.73
C SER A 172 7.73 1.14 -4.50
N VAL A 173 7.47 2.26 -3.82
CA VAL A 173 7.34 3.58 -4.45
C VAL A 173 8.70 4.11 -4.93
N GLU A 174 9.75 3.93 -4.13
CA GLU A 174 11.13 4.27 -4.55
C GLU A 174 11.54 3.50 -5.80
N LYS A 175 11.24 2.19 -5.85
CA LYS A 175 11.47 1.37 -7.03
C LYS A 175 10.68 1.88 -8.25
N LEU A 176 9.40 2.23 -8.09
CA LEU A 176 8.61 2.82 -9.18
C LEU A 176 9.27 4.06 -9.76
N ASN A 177 9.76 4.95 -8.90
CA ASN A 177 10.43 6.17 -9.34
C ASN A 177 11.72 5.85 -10.10
N GLY A 178 12.50 4.87 -9.65
CA GLY A 178 13.68 4.38 -10.34
C GLY A 178 13.36 3.76 -11.70
N ASP A 179 12.41 2.84 -11.75
CA ASP A 179 11.97 2.15 -12.98
C ASP A 179 11.40 3.16 -13.99
N PHE A 180 10.67 4.17 -13.53
CA PHE A 180 10.16 5.24 -14.38
C PHE A 180 11.28 6.14 -14.92
N ALA A 181 12.26 6.51 -14.08
CA ALA A 181 13.41 7.30 -14.52
C ALA A 181 14.25 6.58 -15.58
N VAL A 182 14.36 5.25 -15.52
CA VAL A 182 15.01 4.44 -16.57
C VAL A 182 14.27 4.55 -17.91
N LYS A 183 12.92 4.56 -17.90
CA LYS A 183 12.14 4.75 -19.13
C LYS A 183 12.32 6.13 -19.77
N LEU A 184 12.80 7.11 -19.01
CA LEU A 184 13.07 8.47 -19.47
C LEU A 184 14.53 8.70 -19.90
N SER A 185 15.32 7.63 -20.09
CA SER A 185 16.76 7.76 -20.38
C SER A 185 17.09 8.56 -21.64
N ASN A 186 16.18 8.60 -22.62
CA ASN A 186 16.34 9.36 -23.86
C ASN A 186 15.97 10.85 -23.71
N SER A 187 15.49 11.27 -22.53
CA SER A 187 15.05 12.64 -22.24
C SER A 187 15.62 13.11 -20.89
N PRO A 188 16.89 13.56 -20.84
CA PRO A 188 17.59 13.86 -19.58
C PRO A 188 16.84 14.84 -18.66
N GLY A 189 16.26 15.91 -19.22
CA GLY A 189 15.49 16.88 -18.44
C GLY A 189 14.20 16.30 -17.83
N LEU A 190 13.52 15.39 -18.54
CA LEU A 190 12.36 14.68 -17.99
C LEU A 190 12.76 13.69 -16.91
N LYS A 191 13.89 13.00 -17.10
CA LYS A 191 14.45 12.08 -16.12
C LYS A 191 14.79 12.81 -14.82
N GLU A 192 15.49 13.93 -14.89
CA GLU A 192 15.83 14.75 -13.71
C GLU A 192 14.57 15.25 -12.99
N LEU A 193 13.59 15.75 -13.74
CA LEU A 193 12.31 16.20 -13.18
C LEU A 193 11.54 15.05 -12.49
N ALA A 194 11.49 13.88 -13.12
CA ALA A 194 10.83 12.69 -12.57
C ALA A 194 11.56 12.17 -11.32
N GLN A 195 12.89 12.22 -11.28
CA GLN A 195 13.68 11.85 -10.11
C GLN A 195 13.47 12.83 -8.96
N SER A 196 13.47 14.14 -9.24
CA SER A 196 13.20 15.19 -8.24
C SER A 196 11.81 15.01 -7.63
N ARG A 197 10.77 14.84 -8.46
CA ARG A 197 9.40 14.56 -7.99
C ARG A 197 9.31 13.24 -7.25
N GLY A 198 9.95 12.19 -7.74
CA GLY A 198 9.98 10.87 -7.11
C GLY A 198 10.59 10.92 -5.70
N SER A 199 11.72 11.62 -5.53
CA SER A 199 12.36 11.82 -4.22
C SER A 199 11.48 12.61 -3.26
N ALA A 200 10.86 13.70 -3.72
CA ALA A 200 9.91 14.47 -2.93
C ALA A 200 8.70 13.60 -2.50
N THR A 201 8.18 12.78 -3.42
CA THR A 201 7.06 11.85 -3.18
C THR A 201 7.44 10.83 -2.12
N ALA A 202 8.62 10.20 -2.21
CA ALA A 202 9.09 9.22 -1.24
C ALA A 202 9.22 9.81 0.18
N ASN A 203 9.76 11.03 0.29
CA ASN A 203 9.88 11.74 1.57
C ASN A 203 8.51 12.07 2.18
N GLN A 204 7.58 12.60 1.37
CA GLN A 204 6.22 12.88 1.81
C GLN A 204 5.47 11.61 2.20
N LEU A 205 5.66 10.53 1.44
CA LEU A 205 5.05 9.24 1.72
C LEU A 205 5.46 8.72 3.08
N ARG A 206 6.77 8.73 3.38
CA ARG A 206 7.30 8.27 4.65
C ARG A 206 6.64 8.98 5.84
N SER A 207 6.46 10.29 5.75
CA SER A 207 5.78 11.08 6.79
C SER A 207 4.32 10.63 6.97
N LYS A 208 3.55 10.55 5.87
CA LYS A 208 2.14 10.11 5.89
C LYS A 208 1.97 8.69 6.43
N LEU A 209 2.85 7.76 6.05
CA LEU A 209 2.77 6.38 6.53
C LEU A 209 3.11 6.27 8.02
N LYS A 210 4.06 7.07 8.51
CA LYS A 210 4.38 7.14 9.94
C LYS A 210 3.21 7.66 10.77
N GLU A 211 2.48 8.66 10.28
CA GLU A 211 1.26 9.16 10.93
C GLU A 211 0.20 8.05 11.02
N VAL A 212 -0.06 7.35 9.91
CA VAL A 212 -1.00 6.22 9.88
C VAL A 212 -0.58 5.11 10.84
N LEU A 213 0.72 4.83 10.94
CA LEU A 213 1.27 3.86 11.89
C LEU A 213 1.13 4.33 13.35
N GLY A 214 1.32 5.62 13.62
CA GLY A 214 1.15 6.22 14.95
C GLY A 214 -0.25 6.00 15.50
N VAL A 215 -1.28 6.32 14.71
CA VAL A 215 -2.70 6.08 15.08
C VAL A 215 -2.98 4.61 15.35
N PHE A 216 -2.36 3.70 14.59
CA PHE A 216 -2.49 2.27 14.84
C PHE A 216 -1.84 1.86 16.16
N VAL A 217 -0.64 2.36 16.47
CA VAL A 217 0.06 2.05 17.72
C VAL A 217 -0.71 2.57 18.94
N GLU A 218 -1.30 3.77 18.86
CA GLU A 218 -2.19 4.30 19.91
C GLU A 218 -3.40 3.38 20.14
N SER A 219 -4.07 2.98 19.05
CA SER A 219 -5.20 2.05 19.13
C SER A 219 -4.81 0.70 19.76
N LEU A 220 -3.58 0.22 19.50
CA LEU A 220 -3.06 -1.01 20.11
C LEU A 220 -2.85 -0.87 21.61
N GLN A 221 -2.37 0.29 22.07
CA GLN A 221 -2.13 0.52 23.50
C GLN A 221 -3.44 0.49 24.29
N GLU A 222 -4.50 1.08 23.76
CA GLU A 222 -5.84 1.03 24.36
C GLU A 222 -6.38 -0.41 24.43
N LEU A 223 -6.16 -1.20 23.38
CA LEU A 223 -6.63 -2.59 23.34
C LEU A 223 -5.80 -3.52 24.24
N ARG A 224 -4.53 -3.16 24.52
CA ARG A 224 -3.60 -3.95 25.34
C ARG A 224 -3.94 -3.90 26.83
N SER A 225 -4.44 -2.77 27.33
CA SER A 225 -4.61 -2.51 28.77
C SER A 225 -5.95 -3.01 29.32
N GLY A 226 -5.97 -3.40 30.60
CA GLY A 226 -7.19 -3.71 31.36
C GLY A 226 -7.92 -4.98 30.93
N TYR A 227 -7.24 -5.91 30.24
CA TYR A 227 -7.85 -7.19 29.87
C TYR A 227 -7.92 -8.16 31.07
N ASP A 228 -6.94 -8.06 31.97
CA ASP A 228 -6.82 -8.77 33.23
C ASP A 228 -7.89 -8.33 34.24
N ASP A 229 -8.11 -7.03 34.37
CA ASP A 229 -9.19 -6.45 35.16
C ASP A 229 -10.56 -6.94 34.64
N GLU A 230 -10.77 -6.92 33.32
CA GLU A 230 -12.02 -7.36 32.69
C GLU A 230 -12.30 -8.86 32.90
N ILE A 231 -11.26 -9.71 32.81
CA ILE A 231 -11.36 -11.14 33.14
C ILE A 231 -11.73 -11.33 34.60
N THR A 232 -11.05 -10.61 35.51
CA THR A 232 -11.24 -10.76 36.96
C THR A 232 -12.62 -10.27 37.39
N ASP A 233 -13.07 -9.12 36.91
CA ASP A 233 -14.40 -8.57 37.20
C ASP A 233 -15.51 -9.47 36.68
N ASN A 234 -15.34 -10.08 35.50
CA ASN A 234 -16.31 -11.02 34.98
C ASN A 234 -16.38 -12.31 35.80
N LEU A 235 -15.23 -12.86 36.19
CA LEU A 235 -15.16 -14.01 37.08
C LEU A 235 -15.79 -13.70 38.45
N ARG A 236 -15.56 -12.50 38.99
CA ARG A 236 -16.15 -12.04 40.26
C ARG A 236 -17.68 -11.98 40.18
N ALA A 237 -18.24 -11.43 39.10
CA ALA A 237 -19.67 -11.42 38.88
C ALA A 237 -20.28 -12.83 38.79
N GLN A 238 -19.60 -13.75 38.10
CA GLN A 238 -20.05 -15.15 37.97
C GLN A 238 -19.97 -15.91 39.30
N VAL A 239 -18.85 -15.77 40.03
CA VAL A 239 -18.66 -16.36 41.37
C VAL A 239 -19.74 -15.86 42.32
N GLY A 240 -19.99 -14.55 42.37
CA GLY A 240 -21.05 -13.97 43.22
C GLY A 240 -22.45 -14.49 42.88
N SER A 241 -22.74 -14.70 41.59
CA SER A 241 -24.00 -15.31 41.15
C SER A 241 -24.16 -16.74 41.66
N HIS A 242 -23.12 -17.57 41.56
CA HIS A 242 -23.17 -18.98 41.94
C HIS A 242 -23.09 -19.21 43.45
N LEU A 243 -22.55 -18.24 44.21
CA LEU A 243 -22.58 -18.25 45.67
C LEU A 243 -23.93 -17.76 46.25
N ARG A 244 -24.83 -17.21 45.43
CA ARG A 244 -26.11 -16.62 45.88
C ARG A 244 -26.99 -17.62 46.62
N GLU A 245 -27.09 -18.87 46.16
CA GLU A 245 -27.89 -19.90 46.82
C GLU A 245 -27.40 -20.17 48.25
N ALA A 246 -26.08 -20.27 48.44
CA ALA A 246 -25.48 -20.40 49.76
C ALA A 246 -25.75 -19.18 50.67
N LYS A 247 -26.00 -17.97 50.12
CA LYS A 247 -26.40 -16.79 50.92
C LYS A 247 -27.80 -16.97 51.53
N MET A 248 -28.69 -17.67 50.84
CA MET A 248 -30.11 -17.81 51.22
C MET A 248 -30.34 -18.90 52.27
N GLU A 249 -29.39 -19.84 52.43
CA GLU A 249 -29.44 -20.88 53.47
C GLU A 249 -29.45 -20.29 54.88
N SER A 250 -30.44 -20.65 55.70
CA SER A 250 -30.60 -20.17 57.09
C SER A 250 -31.16 -21.25 58.02
N GLY A 251 -31.05 -21.03 59.34
CA GLY A 251 -31.54 -21.96 60.36
C GLY A 251 -30.55 -23.06 60.79
N THR A 252 -31.04 -24.03 61.56
CA THR A 252 -30.21 -25.13 62.08
C THR A 252 -29.66 -26.00 60.94
N GLY A 253 -28.34 -26.24 60.95
CA GLY A 253 -27.65 -26.98 59.89
C GLY A 253 -27.34 -26.18 58.62
N SER A 254 -27.65 -24.88 58.57
CA SER A 254 -27.36 -24.03 57.42
C SER A 254 -25.87 -24.01 57.05
N PHE A 255 -24.97 -24.20 58.01
CA PHE A 255 -23.53 -24.25 57.74
C PHE A 255 -23.14 -25.44 56.85
N ALA A 256 -23.66 -26.64 57.12
CA ALA A 256 -23.39 -27.82 56.30
C ALA A 256 -23.98 -27.66 54.89
N ARG A 257 -25.22 -27.15 54.79
CA ARG A 257 -25.88 -26.88 53.50
C ARG A 257 -25.17 -25.81 52.67
N ARG A 258 -24.64 -24.78 53.31
CA ARG A 258 -23.78 -23.79 52.64
C ARG A 258 -22.49 -24.42 52.10
N LYS A 259 -21.85 -25.31 52.87
CA LYS A 259 -20.67 -26.06 52.44
C LYS A 259 -20.93 -26.93 51.22
N GLU A 260 -22.02 -27.66 51.23
CA GLU A 260 -22.50 -28.46 50.10
C GLU A 260 -22.79 -27.59 48.88
N SER A 261 -23.59 -26.52 49.04
CA SER A 261 -23.93 -25.59 47.96
C SER A 261 -22.69 -24.94 47.32
N VAL A 262 -21.68 -24.53 48.10
CA VAL A 262 -20.43 -23.99 47.53
C VAL A 262 -19.64 -25.07 46.77
N THR A 263 -19.60 -26.31 47.27
CA THR A 263 -18.93 -27.44 46.60
C THR A 263 -19.58 -27.75 45.26
N ASP A 264 -20.91 -27.69 45.21
CA ASP A 264 -21.69 -28.08 44.04
C ASP A 264 -21.79 -26.97 42.99
N ASN A 265 -21.89 -25.72 43.42
CA ASN A 265 -22.19 -24.59 42.54
C ASN A 265 -20.95 -23.82 42.08
N LEU A 266 -19.91 -23.68 42.90
CA LEU A 266 -18.72 -22.92 42.53
C LEU A 266 -17.97 -23.54 41.32
N PRO A 267 -17.87 -24.88 41.16
CA PRO A 267 -17.34 -25.51 39.95
C PRO A 267 -18.11 -25.24 38.65
N ARG A 268 -19.35 -24.74 38.75
CA ARG A 268 -20.24 -24.47 37.61
C ARG A 268 -20.07 -23.06 37.05
N VAL A 269 -19.12 -22.27 37.56
CA VAL A 269 -18.81 -20.94 37.03
C VAL A 269 -18.47 -21.05 35.55
N ASN A 270 -19.10 -20.19 34.75
CA ASN A 270 -18.96 -20.24 33.31
C ASN A 270 -17.73 -19.45 32.86
N PHE A 271 -16.73 -20.15 32.34
CA PHE A 271 -15.50 -19.54 31.79
C PHE A 271 -15.65 -19.10 30.32
N ALA A 272 -16.78 -19.37 29.66
CA ALA A 272 -16.96 -19.02 28.25
C ALA A 272 -16.82 -17.52 28.01
N TYR A 273 -17.25 -16.66 28.94
CA TYR A 273 -17.11 -15.22 28.76
C TYR A 273 -15.67 -14.72 28.99
N PRO A 274 -15.00 -15.04 30.12
CA PRO A 274 -13.57 -14.74 30.31
C PRO A 274 -12.68 -15.24 29.17
N GLU A 275 -12.97 -16.45 28.64
CA GLU A 275 -12.26 -17.05 27.50
C GLU A 275 -12.41 -16.21 26.22
N THR A 276 -13.54 -15.50 26.04
CA THR A 276 -13.74 -14.68 24.83
C THR A 276 -13.08 -13.31 24.87
N ILE A 277 -12.76 -12.76 26.04
CA ILE A 277 -12.25 -11.38 26.17
C ILE A 277 -10.92 -11.20 25.40
N PRO A 278 -9.87 -12.01 25.66
CA PRO A 278 -8.60 -11.86 24.93
C PRO A 278 -8.76 -12.09 23.43
N SER A 279 -9.54 -13.11 23.04
CA SER A 279 -9.79 -13.42 21.63
C SER A 279 -10.51 -12.30 20.89
N LYS A 280 -11.50 -11.64 21.52
CA LYS A 280 -12.22 -10.48 20.97
C LYS A 280 -11.30 -9.28 20.78
N ARG A 281 -10.44 -8.99 21.76
CA ARG A 281 -9.47 -7.89 21.67
C ARG A 281 -8.45 -8.14 20.56
N VAL A 282 -7.89 -9.34 20.47
CA VAL A 282 -6.99 -9.72 19.36
C VAL A 282 -7.68 -9.65 18.00
N ALA A 283 -8.94 -10.07 17.90
CA ALA A 283 -9.71 -9.91 16.66
C ALA A 283 -9.91 -8.43 16.29
N SER A 284 -10.09 -7.56 17.28
CA SER A 284 -10.19 -6.11 17.08
C SER A 284 -8.87 -5.51 16.61
N VAL A 285 -7.74 -5.99 17.15
CA VAL A 285 -6.40 -5.60 16.70
C VAL A 285 -6.14 -5.99 15.25
N ASP A 286 -6.47 -7.23 14.88
CA ASP A 286 -6.37 -7.75 13.51
C ASP A 286 -7.20 -6.90 12.51
N GLU A 287 -8.41 -6.53 12.93
CA GLU A 287 -9.27 -5.62 12.18
C GLU A 287 -8.67 -4.20 12.04
N CYS A 288 -8.09 -3.66 13.11
CA CYS A 288 -7.36 -2.39 13.07
C CYS A 288 -6.19 -2.47 12.08
N PHE A 289 -5.39 -3.54 12.12
CA PHE A 289 -4.29 -3.74 11.18
C PHE A 289 -4.78 -3.78 9.73
N ARG A 290 -5.87 -4.51 9.46
CA ARG A 290 -6.47 -4.60 8.11
C ARG A 290 -6.91 -3.24 7.57
N ARG A 291 -7.47 -2.38 8.43
CA ARG A 291 -7.83 -1.00 8.07
C ARG A 291 -6.59 -0.16 7.82
N THR A 292 -5.59 -0.25 8.70
CA THR A 292 -4.32 0.47 8.59
C THR A 292 -3.57 0.12 7.31
N SER A 293 -3.44 -1.16 6.98
CA SER A 293 -2.75 -1.61 5.77
C SER A 293 -3.43 -1.11 4.50
N LYS A 294 -4.77 -1.12 4.46
CA LYS A 294 -5.56 -0.54 3.37
C LYS A 294 -5.35 0.97 3.27
N LYS A 295 -5.36 1.70 4.40
CA LYS A 295 -5.08 3.14 4.44
C LYS A 295 -3.68 3.46 3.92
N MET A 296 -2.66 2.69 4.32
CA MET A 296 -1.28 2.86 3.84
C MET A 296 -1.18 2.71 2.32
N THR A 297 -1.79 1.66 1.74
CA THR A 297 -1.76 1.43 0.29
C THR A 297 -2.50 2.53 -0.47
N LEU A 298 -3.65 2.99 0.04
CA LEU A 298 -4.41 4.08 -0.55
C LEU A 298 -3.66 5.41 -0.46
N ALA A 299 -3.04 5.71 0.68
CA ALA A 299 -2.23 6.92 0.85
C ALA A 299 -1.04 6.94 -0.11
N ALA A 300 -0.37 5.79 -0.29
CA ALA A 300 0.75 5.65 -1.23
C ALA A 300 0.33 5.90 -2.68
N THR A 301 -0.72 5.21 -3.13
CA THR A 301 -1.22 5.35 -4.51
C THR A 301 -1.75 6.76 -4.80
N SER A 302 -2.58 7.31 -3.92
CA SER A 302 -3.11 8.67 -4.07
C SER A 302 -2.01 9.73 -4.08
N LEU A 303 -0.96 9.56 -3.25
CA LEU A 303 0.16 10.50 -3.23
C LEU A 303 0.92 10.44 -4.56
N VAL A 304 1.26 9.25 -5.05
CA VAL A 304 1.93 9.09 -6.35
C VAL A 304 1.10 9.73 -7.47
N ASP A 305 -0.21 9.45 -7.53
CA ASP A 305 -1.08 10.03 -8.55
C ASP A 305 -1.09 11.57 -8.48
N SER A 306 -1.22 12.13 -7.27
CA SER A 306 -1.22 13.59 -7.06
C SER A 306 0.12 14.25 -7.41
N CYS A 307 1.24 13.63 -7.08
CA CYS A 307 2.57 14.18 -7.33
C CYS A 307 2.91 14.23 -8.82
N TYR A 308 2.30 13.36 -9.64
CA TYR A 308 2.52 13.33 -11.08
C TYR A 308 1.40 13.98 -11.91
N ALA A 309 0.29 14.43 -11.29
CA ALA A 309 -0.81 15.06 -12.01
C ALA A 309 -0.37 16.27 -12.87
N ASP A 310 0.28 17.26 -12.25
CA ASP A 310 0.78 18.45 -12.96
C ASP A 310 1.90 18.13 -13.94
N PHE A 311 2.69 17.08 -13.64
CA PHE A 311 3.73 16.61 -14.54
C PHE A 311 3.12 16.15 -15.85
N TRP A 312 2.06 15.33 -15.80
CA TRP A 312 1.41 14.83 -17.01
C TRP A 312 0.73 15.93 -17.80
N GLN A 313 0.02 16.85 -17.15
CA GLN A 313 -0.65 17.94 -17.85
C GLN A 313 0.35 18.76 -18.67
N LYS A 314 1.47 19.17 -18.06
CA LYS A 314 2.51 19.93 -18.75
C LYS A 314 3.14 19.16 -19.90
N GLN A 315 3.40 17.86 -19.74
CA GLN A 315 3.99 17.06 -20.82
C GLN A 315 3.02 16.81 -21.98
N LEU A 316 1.72 16.63 -21.68
CA LEU A 316 0.69 16.48 -22.70
C LEU A 316 0.54 17.77 -23.52
N ASP A 317 0.51 18.93 -22.85
CA ASP A 317 0.41 20.23 -23.53
C ASP A 317 1.63 20.50 -24.43
N THR A 318 2.85 20.21 -23.93
CA THR A 318 4.08 20.34 -24.74
C THR A 318 4.08 19.39 -25.93
N SER A 319 3.76 18.11 -25.71
CA SER A 319 3.69 17.09 -26.76
C SER A 319 2.68 17.46 -27.85
N GLU A 320 1.50 17.96 -27.45
CA GLU A 320 0.49 18.42 -28.40
C GLU A 320 0.95 19.66 -29.17
N HIS A 321 1.59 20.61 -28.51
CA HIS A 321 2.14 21.81 -29.16
C HIS A 321 3.24 21.46 -30.16
N GLU A 322 4.17 20.57 -29.80
CA GLU A 322 5.22 20.07 -30.69
C GLU A 322 4.61 19.36 -31.90
N ARG A 323 3.61 18.49 -31.68
CA ARG A 323 2.90 17.80 -32.77
C ARG A 323 2.21 18.78 -33.72
N ARG A 324 1.51 19.79 -33.18
CA ARG A 324 0.86 20.83 -33.99
C ARG A 324 1.88 21.63 -34.78
N THR A 325 2.98 22.06 -34.14
CA THR A 325 4.06 22.82 -34.79
C THR A 325 4.70 22.02 -35.93
N LYS A 326 5.00 20.75 -35.71
CA LYS A 326 5.53 19.86 -36.76
C LYS A 326 4.55 19.63 -37.90
N ASN A 327 3.25 19.53 -37.61
CA ASN A 327 2.23 19.43 -38.66
C ASN A 327 2.19 20.72 -39.49
N THR A 328 2.17 21.89 -38.84
CA THR A 328 2.19 23.19 -39.54
C THR A 328 3.46 23.37 -40.37
N LEU A 329 4.63 22.97 -39.86
CA LEU A 329 5.88 23.01 -40.63
C LEU A 329 5.83 22.08 -41.84
N ARG A 330 5.26 20.88 -41.70
CA ARG A 330 5.07 19.95 -42.83
C ARG A 330 4.11 20.52 -43.87
N GLU A 331 2.95 21.02 -43.45
CA GLU A 331 1.97 21.65 -44.33
C GLU A 331 2.56 22.85 -45.10
N GLY A 332 3.50 23.59 -44.51
CA GLY A 332 4.22 24.68 -45.19
C GLY A 332 5.36 24.21 -46.10
N LEU A 333 6.00 23.07 -45.79
CA LEU A 333 7.15 22.54 -46.50
C LEU A 333 6.76 21.70 -47.72
N GLU A 334 5.70 20.89 -47.60
CA GLU A 334 5.17 20.01 -48.64
C GLU A 334 4.92 20.75 -49.99
N PRO A 335 4.19 21.88 -50.04
CA PRO A 335 4.01 22.62 -51.28
C PRO A 335 5.34 23.18 -51.83
N LYS A 336 6.34 23.47 -50.98
CA LYS A 336 7.65 23.93 -51.42
C LYS A 336 8.50 22.81 -52.01
N VAL A 337 8.38 21.59 -51.48
CA VAL A 337 8.98 20.40 -52.08
C VAL A 337 8.36 20.12 -53.46
N GLU A 338 7.03 20.22 -53.58
CA GLU A 338 6.33 20.06 -54.86
C GLU A 338 6.67 21.15 -55.88
N GLU A 339 6.66 22.42 -55.48
CA GLU A 339 7.04 23.57 -56.32
C GLU A 339 8.46 23.41 -56.88
N THR A 340 9.41 22.98 -56.03
CA THR A 340 10.82 22.79 -56.45
C THR A 340 11.00 21.59 -57.36
N LEU A 341 10.24 20.50 -57.13
CA LEU A 341 10.21 19.35 -58.03
C LEU A 341 9.67 19.73 -59.42
N ALA A 342 8.53 20.45 -59.47
CA ALA A 342 7.94 20.93 -60.71
C ALA A 342 8.88 21.90 -61.46
N ALA A 343 9.56 22.80 -60.73
CA ALA A 343 10.56 23.69 -61.31
C ALA A 343 11.76 22.93 -61.89
N LEU A 344 12.21 21.86 -61.22
CA LEU A 344 13.27 20.98 -61.69
C LEU A 344 12.88 20.26 -62.98
N GLU A 345 11.66 19.70 -63.03
CA GLU A 345 11.11 19.04 -64.21
C GLU A 345 10.97 19.98 -65.41
N ASN A 346 10.47 21.20 -65.18
CA ASN A 346 10.42 22.24 -66.21
C ASN A 346 11.81 22.64 -66.71
N CYS A 347 12.80 22.79 -65.82
CA CYS A 347 14.16 23.09 -66.25
C CYS A 347 14.79 21.95 -67.06
N LYS A 348 14.46 20.69 -66.73
CA LYS A 348 14.90 19.51 -67.50
C LYS A 348 14.23 19.44 -68.87
N SER A 349 12.94 19.77 -68.99
CA SER A 349 12.20 19.75 -70.26
C SER A 349 12.60 20.87 -71.23
N MET A 350 13.13 21.98 -70.72
CA MET A 350 13.69 23.07 -71.52
C MET A 350 15.09 22.77 -72.09
N MET A 351 15.70 21.62 -71.76
CA MET A 351 16.96 21.21 -72.38
C MET A 351 16.72 20.66 -73.81
N PRO A 352 17.52 21.07 -74.81
CA PRO A 352 17.41 20.52 -76.15
C PRO A 352 17.70 19.00 -76.19
N ALA A 353 16.98 18.26 -77.04
CA ALA A 353 17.05 16.80 -77.14
C ALA A 353 18.46 16.24 -77.45
N SER A 354 19.36 17.05 -78.01
CA SER A 354 20.78 16.70 -78.23
C SER A 354 21.60 16.57 -76.93
N VAL A 355 21.01 16.87 -75.77
CA VAL A 355 21.65 16.86 -74.45
C VAL A 355 21.08 15.77 -73.52
N ALA A 356 19.95 15.14 -73.87
CA ALA A 356 19.33 14.09 -73.04
C ALA A 356 20.01 12.69 -73.18
N SER A 357 20.94 12.53 -74.13
CA SER A 357 21.56 11.26 -74.51
C SER A 357 23.08 11.20 -74.35
N ALA A 358 23.68 12.10 -73.57
CA ALA A 358 25.09 12.04 -73.15
C ALA A 358 25.13 11.96 -71.62
#